data_AF-A0A7E5VWA4-F1
#
_entry.id   AF-A0A7E5VWA4-F1
#
_cell.length_a   1.000
_cell.length_b   1.000
_cell.length_c   1.000
_cell.angle_alpha   90.00
_cell.angle_beta   90.00
_cell.angle_gamma   90.00
#
_symmetry.space_group_name_H-M   'P 1'
#
loop_
_entity.id
_entity.type
_entity.pdbx_description
1 polymer ?
#
loop_
_entity_poly.entity_id
_entity_poly.type
_entity_poly.pdbx_seq_one_letter_code
_entity_poly.pdbx_strand_id
1 'polypeptide(L)'
;MDFQISSHIHFCYLPVSLALSTSAHYVNSSLPKPWRYLYYPKKTVFRKADLIDFGCVTFVHKCPSVYKRFVICARHYDGHYRTFNNYCEMEYENCNSWRQWAMIKQVRC
;
A
#
# COMPACT_ATOMS: atom_id res chain seq x y z
N MET A 1 -56.74 -36.14 -9.04
CA MET A 1 -56.48 -36.86 -10.30
C MET A 1 -55.83 -35.88 -11.23
N ASP A 2 -54.51 -35.92 -11.25
CA ASP A 2 -53.60 -35.17 -12.11
C ASP A 2 -53.91 -35.36 -13.60
N PHE A 3 -53.71 -34.29 -14.39
CA PHE A 3 -53.21 -34.43 -15.76
C PHE A 3 -52.39 -33.20 -16.16
N GLN A 4 -51.09 -33.43 -16.38
CA GLN A 4 -50.08 -32.47 -16.84
C GLN A 4 -50.29 -32.10 -18.33
N ILE A 5 -49.99 -30.85 -18.69
CA ILE A 5 -49.74 -30.43 -20.08
C ILE A 5 -48.31 -29.91 -20.18
N SER A 6 -47.54 -30.57 -21.05
CA SER A 6 -46.18 -30.26 -21.47
C SER A 6 -46.18 -29.15 -22.53
N SER A 7 -45.29 -28.16 -22.38
CA SER A 7 -44.98 -27.20 -23.43
C SER A 7 -43.48 -26.91 -23.45
N HIS A 8 -42.78 -27.58 -24.36
CA HIS A 8 -41.40 -27.29 -24.74
C HIS A 8 -41.32 -25.92 -25.43
N ILE A 9 -40.51 -24.99 -24.90
CA ILE A 9 -40.19 -23.71 -25.54
C ILE A 9 -38.76 -23.79 -26.08
N HIS A 10 -38.63 -23.79 -27.40
CA HIS A 10 -37.37 -23.66 -28.12
C HIS A 10 -36.84 -22.23 -27.98
N PHE A 11 -35.78 -22.04 -27.19
CA PHE A 11 -35.05 -20.79 -27.09
C PHE A 11 -34.05 -20.67 -28.25
N CYS A 12 -34.42 -19.93 -29.29
CA CYS A 12 -33.47 -19.36 -30.26
C CYS A 12 -32.94 -18.04 -29.70
N TYR A 13 -31.65 -17.94 -29.33
CA TYR A 13 -30.99 -16.63 -29.25
C TYR A 13 -29.52 -16.70 -29.70
N LEU A 14 -29.19 -15.74 -30.56
CA LEU A 14 -27.95 -15.48 -31.30
C LEU A 14 -26.74 -15.12 -30.41
N PRO A 15 -25.50 -15.24 -30.92
CA PRO A 15 -24.29 -14.87 -30.19
C PRO A 15 -24.09 -13.35 -30.28
N VAL A 16 -24.19 -12.64 -29.15
CA VAL A 16 -23.85 -11.22 -29.06
C VAL A 16 -22.59 -11.05 -28.21
N SER A 17 -21.52 -10.74 -28.93
CA SER A 17 -20.27 -10.05 -28.59
C SER A 17 -20.01 -9.69 -27.12
N LEU A 18 -18.93 -10.24 -26.56
CA LEU A 18 -18.27 -9.71 -25.36
C LEU A 18 -17.81 -8.27 -25.62
N ALA A 19 -18.49 -7.30 -25.02
CA ALA A 19 -17.92 -5.98 -24.78
C ALA A 19 -17.20 -6.02 -23.42
N LEU A 20 -15.86 -6.03 -23.44
CA LEU A 20 -15.05 -5.77 -22.25
C LEU A 20 -15.21 -4.29 -21.89
N SER A 21 -16.15 -3.99 -20.99
CA SER A 21 -16.24 -2.68 -20.35
C SER A 21 -15.09 -2.53 -19.36
N THR A 22 -13.94 -2.01 -19.80
CA THR A 22 -12.88 -1.57 -18.88
C THR A 22 -13.30 -0.26 -18.22
N SER A 23 -14.14 -0.34 -17.18
CA SER A 23 -14.32 0.80 -16.28
C SER A 23 -13.15 0.83 -15.30
N ALA A 24 -12.17 1.69 -15.60
CA ALA A 24 -11.17 2.11 -14.64
C ALA A 24 -11.86 2.89 -13.51
N HIS A 25 -12.35 2.19 -12.48
CA HIS A 25 -12.89 2.81 -11.28
C HIS A 25 -11.74 3.33 -10.40
N TYR A 26 -11.34 4.56 -10.70
CA TYR A 26 -10.43 5.35 -9.89
C TYR A 26 -11.12 5.83 -8.59
N VAL A 27 -10.60 5.31 -7.47
CA VAL A 27 -10.46 5.92 -6.13
C VAL A 27 -11.70 6.15 -5.25
N ASN A 28 -11.64 5.42 -4.11
CA ASN A 28 -12.14 5.70 -2.77
C ASN A 28 -13.61 5.36 -2.44
N SER A 29 -13.80 4.16 -1.90
CA SER A 29 -14.90 3.91 -0.97
C SER A 29 -14.48 2.86 0.06
N SER A 30 -14.38 3.31 1.32
CA SER A 30 -14.14 2.55 2.57
C SER A 30 -12.69 2.24 2.95
N LEU A 31 -12.01 3.21 3.57
CA LEU A 31 -10.93 2.89 4.50
C LEU A 31 -11.53 2.06 5.65
N PRO A 32 -11.06 0.83 5.91
CA PRO A 32 -11.60 -0.01 6.97
C PRO A 32 -11.32 0.62 8.36
N LYS A 33 -12.27 0.42 9.28
CA LYS A 33 -12.34 0.99 10.65
C LYS A 33 -10.95 1.23 11.30
N PRO A 34 -10.75 2.38 11.99
CA PRO A 34 -9.42 2.92 12.35
C PRO A 34 -8.56 2.08 13.32
N TRP A 35 -9.07 0.98 13.87
CA TRP A 35 -8.37 0.17 14.87
C TRP A 35 -7.73 -1.13 14.33
N ARG A 36 -7.76 -1.39 13.01
CA ARG A 36 -7.30 -2.67 12.43
C ARG A 36 -5.97 -2.66 11.70
N TYR A 37 -5.37 -1.51 11.42
CA TYR A 37 -4.13 -1.43 10.65
C TYR A 37 -3.16 -0.42 11.25
N LEU A 38 -2.13 -0.93 11.93
CA LEU A 38 -0.98 -0.13 12.34
C LEU A 38 -0.10 0.11 11.10
N TYR A 39 -0.01 1.37 10.68
CA TYR A 39 0.88 1.77 9.59
C TYR A 39 2.26 2.09 10.14
N TYR A 40 3.27 1.57 9.46
CA TYR A 40 4.67 1.81 9.78
C TYR A 40 5.39 2.18 8.49
N PRO A 41 6.02 3.36 8.42
CA PRO A 41 6.04 4.46 9.41
C PRO A 41 4.68 5.17 9.59
N LYS A 42 4.51 5.98 10.65
CA LYS A 42 3.25 6.71 10.92
C LYS A 42 2.85 7.56 9.70
N LYS A 43 1.61 7.42 9.23
CA LYS A 43 1.03 8.10 8.06
C LYS A 43 1.54 7.63 6.69
N THR A 44 2.24 6.51 6.63
CA THR A 44 2.56 5.87 5.33
C THR A 44 1.47 4.90 4.91
N VAL A 45 1.49 4.50 3.63
CA VAL A 45 0.62 3.45 3.09
C VAL A 45 1.07 2.03 3.45
N PHE A 46 2.20 1.89 4.16
CA PHE A 46 2.78 0.60 4.51
C PHE A 46 2.23 0.08 5.83
N ARG A 47 1.70 -1.14 5.83
CA ARG A 47 1.23 -1.78 7.06
C ARG A 47 2.42 -2.39 7.78
N LYS A 48 2.40 -2.33 9.12
CA LYS A 48 3.40 -3.00 9.96
C LYS A 48 3.46 -4.51 9.71
N ALA A 49 2.33 -5.14 9.36
CA ALA A 49 2.29 -6.55 8.99
C ALA A 49 3.14 -6.85 7.74
N ASP A 50 3.07 -5.99 6.72
CA ASP A 50 3.87 -6.15 5.50
C ASP A 50 5.38 -6.11 5.80
N LEU A 51 5.79 -5.37 6.83
CA LEU A 51 7.18 -5.34 7.29
C LEU A 51 7.61 -6.65 7.96
N ILE A 52 6.70 -7.31 8.67
CA ILE A 52 6.96 -8.60 9.33
C ILE A 52 7.00 -9.71 8.26
N ASP A 53 6.09 -9.67 7.31
CA ASP A 53 5.94 -10.71 6.27
C ASP A 53 7.05 -10.63 5.21
N PHE A 54 7.42 -9.42 4.78
CA PHE A 54 8.39 -9.21 3.70
C PHE A 54 9.77 -8.71 4.19
N GLY A 55 9.89 -8.41 5.47
CA GLY A 55 11.11 -7.87 6.08
C GLY A 55 11.42 -6.42 5.71
N CYS A 56 12.48 -5.89 6.35
CA CYS A 56 12.94 -4.51 6.16
C CYS A 56 13.43 -4.21 4.73
N VAL A 57 14.04 -5.19 4.05
CA VAL A 57 14.63 -5.02 2.72
C VAL A 57 13.57 -4.66 1.68
N THR A 58 12.39 -5.27 1.78
CA THR A 58 11.27 -5.02 0.86
C THR A 58 10.76 -3.57 0.94
N PHE A 59 10.95 -2.91 2.09
CA PHE A 59 10.58 -1.50 2.25
C PHE A 59 11.32 -0.60 1.25
N VAL A 60 12.63 -0.79 1.09
CA VAL A 60 13.45 0.02 0.14
C VAL A 60 12.96 -0.19 -1.30
N HIS A 61 12.61 -1.43 -1.66
CA HIS A 61 12.16 -1.75 -3.01
C HIS A 61 10.77 -1.19 -3.29
N LYS A 62 9.81 -1.39 -2.38
CA LYS A 62 8.41 -0.96 -2.55
C LYS A 62 8.17 0.52 -2.26
N CYS A 63 9.14 1.22 -1.66
CA CYS A 63 9.03 2.63 -1.36
C CYS A 63 8.69 3.46 -2.63
N PRO A 64 7.66 4.33 -2.59
CA PRO A 64 7.29 5.15 -3.74
C PRO A 64 8.46 6.01 -4.24
N SER A 65 8.56 6.20 -5.55
CA SER A 65 9.65 6.96 -6.18
C SER A 65 9.76 8.41 -5.69
N VAL A 66 8.65 8.99 -5.24
CA VAL A 66 8.62 10.34 -4.64
C VAL A 66 9.51 10.42 -3.39
N TYR A 67 9.52 9.37 -2.57
CA TYR A 67 10.32 9.30 -1.35
C TYR A 67 11.80 8.98 -1.60
N LYS A 68 12.14 8.49 -2.80
CA LYS A 68 13.52 8.23 -3.24
C LYS A 68 14.21 9.47 -3.83
N ARG A 69 13.46 10.53 -4.12
CA ARG A 69 13.95 11.68 -4.88
C ARG A 69 14.75 12.69 -4.04
N PHE A 70 14.43 12.80 -2.76
CA PHE A 70 14.96 13.87 -1.92
C PHE A 70 15.85 13.33 -0.82
N VAL A 71 17.01 13.96 -0.67
CA VAL A 71 17.88 13.82 0.49
C VAL A 71 17.13 14.36 1.72
N ILE A 72 17.23 13.65 2.85
CA ILE A 72 16.54 14.03 4.08
C ILE A 72 17.53 14.17 5.23
N CYS A 73 17.19 15.05 6.17
CA CYS A 73 17.87 15.14 7.46
C CYS A 73 17.03 14.43 8.52
N ALA A 74 17.68 13.65 9.37
CA ALA A 74 17.01 12.98 10.48
C ALA A 74 17.77 13.18 11.79
N ARG A 75 17.03 13.19 12.89
CA ARG A 75 17.54 13.19 14.26
C ARG A 75 17.31 11.82 14.87
N HIS A 76 18.35 11.23 15.43
CA HIS A 76 18.24 10.04 16.25
C HIS A 76 17.76 10.39 17.66
N TYR A 77 17.25 9.40 18.39
CA TYR A 77 16.72 9.61 19.74
C TYR A 77 17.77 10.13 20.73
N ASP A 78 19.04 9.77 20.55
CA ASP A 78 20.18 10.26 21.33
C ASP A 78 20.58 11.71 21.01
N GLY A 79 19.92 12.35 20.04
CA GLY A 79 20.19 13.73 19.62
C GLY A 79 21.17 13.87 18.47
N HIS A 80 21.74 12.77 17.94
CA HIS A 80 22.60 12.85 16.76
C HIS A 80 21.82 13.18 15.50
N TYR A 81 22.46 13.94 14.60
CA TYR A 81 21.90 14.29 13.29
C TYR A 81 22.61 13.50 12.20
N ARG A 82 21.85 13.06 11.21
CA ARG A 82 22.40 12.37 10.03
C ARG A 82 21.58 12.67 8.80
N THR A 83 22.30 12.80 7.69
CA THR A 83 21.71 12.94 6.36
C THR A 83 21.56 11.56 5.73
N PHE A 84 20.40 11.30 5.13
CA PHE A 84 20.12 10.10 4.36
C PHE A 84 19.84 10.48 2.90
N ASN A 85 20.25 9.64 1.95
CA ASN A 85 20.04 9.91 0.53
C ASN A 85 18.57 10.01 0.17
N ASN A 86 17.73 9.28 0.91
CA ASN A 86 16.29 9.30 0.76
C ASN A 86 15.57 8.86 2.03
N TYR A 87 14.26 9.09 2.06
CA TYR A 87 13.40 8.67 3.17
C TYR A 87 13.39 7.15 3.37
N CYS A 88 13.47 6.40 2.26
CA CYS A 88 13.36 4.95 2.32
C CYS A 88 14.55 4.29 3.02
N GLU A 89 15.76 4.82 2.80
CA GLU A 89 16.99 4.38 3.45
C GLU A 89 17.01 4.66 4.96
N MET A 90 16.49 5.83 5.38
CA MET A 90 16.36 6.14 6.80
C MET A 90 15.44 5.15 7.51
N GLU A 91 14.28 4.87 6.93
CA GLU A 91 13.32 3.93 7.53
C GLU A 91 13.80 2.47 7.43
N TYR A 92 14.59 2.13 6.41
CA TYR A 92 15.29 0.85 6.37
C TYR A 92 16.26 0.70 7.54
N GLU A 93 17.04 1.74 7.89
CA GLU A 93 17.87 1.70 9.10
C GLU A 93 17.04 1.59 10.39
N ASN A 94 15.91 2.29 10.47
CA ASN A 94 15.01 2.20 11.61
C ASN A 94 14.49 0.77 11.80
N CYS A 95 14.15 0.10 10.69
CA CYS A 95 13.67 -1.28 10.71
C CYS A 95 14.80 -2.27 11.00
N ASN A 96 15.93 -2.15 10.30
CA ASN A 96 17.00 -3.16 10.32
C ASN A 96 17.84 -3.11 11.60
N SER A 97 18.06 -1.92 12.16
CA SER A 97 18.94 -1.72 13.32
C SER A 97 18.20 -1.26 14.57
N TRP A 98 16.86 -1.34 14.58
CA TRP A 98 16.00 -0.83 15.66
C TRP A 98 16.29 0.64 16.04
N ARG A 99 16.87 1.39 15.09
CA ARG A 99 17.18 2.81 15.29
C ARG A 99 15.90 3.62 15.24
N GLN A 100 15.96 4.79 15.87
CA GLN A 100 14.82 5.70 15.96
C GLN A 100 15.18 7.05 15.35
N TRP A 101 15.45 7.04 14.04
CA TRP A 101 15.62 8.25 13.25
C TRP A 101 14.25 8.88 12.97
N ALA A 102 14.13 10.16 13.30
CA ALA A 102 12.98 10.98 12.97
C ALA A 102 13.38 12.05 11.96
N MET A 103 12.66 12.12 10.84
CA MET A 103 12.86 13.18 9.84
C MET A 103 12.65 14.56 10.49
N ILE A 104 13.56 15.49 10.20
CA ILE A 104 13.48 16.89 10.62
C ILE A 104 13.72 17.82 9.42
N LYS A 105 13.61 19.14 9.65
CA LYS A 105 13.93 20.13 8.62
C LYS A 105 15.37 19.96 8.14
N GLN A 106 15.55 19.98 6.82
CA GLN A 106 16.83 19.68 6.17
C GLN A 106 17.98 20.55 6.68
N VAL A 107 17.73 21.83 6.98
CA VAL A 107 18.67 22.83 7.53
C VAL A 107 19.29 22.50 8.91
N ARG A 108 18.83 21.43 9.57
CA ARG A 108 19.36 20.99 10.87
C ARG A 108 20.53 20.01 10.72
N CYS A 109 20.63 19.41 9.54
CA CYS A 109 21.86 18.89 8.99
C CYS A 109 22.38 19.95 8.00
#